data_AF-A0A4Y2PMD4-F1
#
_entry.id   AF-A0A4Y2PMD4-F1
#
_cell.length_a   1.000
_cell.length_b   1.000
_cell.length_c   1.000
_cell.angle_alpha   90.00
_cell.angle_beta   90.00
_cell.angle_gamma   90.00
#
_symmetry.space_group_name_H-M   'P 1'
#
loop_
_entity.id
_entity.type
_entity.pdbx_description
1 polymer ?
#
loop_
_entity_poly.entity_id
_entity_poly.type
_entity_poly.pdbx_seq_one_letter_code
_entity_poly.pdbx_strand_id
1 'polypeptide(L)'
;MYMEEFSIDSSVHSRIIGSRGRNVVKIMDMFKVFIRFPRPSDPDPDLVVIQGAEDDVLDAKDHLLNLEEEYLRIKNLNKFLINLK
;
A
#
# COMPACT_ATOMS: atom_id res chain seq x y z
N MET A 1 -1.22 -21.61 -1.88
CA MET A 1 -0.90 -20.25 -2.33
C MET A 1 -2.20 -19.51 -2.45
N TYR A 2 -2.47 -18.62 -1.49
CA TYR A 2 -3.65 -17.78 -1.40
C TYR A 2 -3.37 -16.45 -2.11
N MET A 3 -4.39 -15.85 -2.72
CA MET A 3 -4.30 -14.58 -3.42
C MET A 3 -5.49 -13.71 -3.02
N GLU A 4 -5.21 -12.43 -2.78
CA GLU A 4 -6.24 -11.46 -2.50
C GLU A 4 -6.00 -10.16 -3.29
N GLU A 5 -7.09 -9.52 -3.67
CA GLU A 5 -7.10 -8.21 -4.31
C GLU A 5 -7.86 -7.23 -3.42
N PHE A 6 -7.31 -6.02 -3.27
CA PHE A 6 -7.94 -4.97 -2.48
C PHE A 6 -7.47 -3.60 -2.98
N SER A 7 -8.23 -2.56 -2.61
CA SER A 7 -7.94 -1.19 -3.02
C SER A 7 -7.08 -0.48 -1.98
N ILE A 8 -6.08 0.26 -2.44
CA ILE A 8 -5.36 1.29 -1.68
C ILE A 8 -5.35 2.55 -2.55
N ASP A 9 -5.68 3.71 -1.99
CA ASP A 9 -5.63 5.00 -2.67
C ASP A 9 -4.26 5.22 -3.31
N SER A 10 -4.24 5.31 -4.65
CA SER A 10 -3.04 5.48 -5.47
C SER A 10 -2.16 6.66 -5.07
N SER A 11 -2.72 7.68 -4.41
CA SER A 11 -1.96 8.84 -3.98
C SER A 11 -0.98 8.56 -2.83
N VAL A 12 -1.16 7.46 -2.10
CA VAL A 12 -0.24 7.05 -1.02
C VAL A 12 0.68 5.89 -1.42
N HIS A 13 0.50 5.29 -2.60
CA HIS A 13 1.33 4.17 -3.09
C HIS A 13 2.81 4.49 -3.04
N SER A 14 3.23 5.66 -3.52
CA SER A 14 4.64 6.06 -3.54
C SER A 14 5.29 6.04 -2.15
N ARG A 15 4.51 6.34 -1.10
CA ARG A 15 4.96 6.36 0.29
C ARG A 15 5.05 4.94 0.88
N ILE A 16 4.10 4.07 0.54
CA ILE A 16 4.13 2.65 0.93
C ILE A 16 5.26 1.90 0.20
N ILE A 17 5.42 2.12 -1.11
CA ILE A 17 6.49 1.52 -1.93
C ILE A 17 7.87 1.99 -1.41
N GLY A 18 7.98 3.28 -1.13
CA GLY A 18 9.20 3.91 -0.68
C GLY A 18 10.27 4.04 -1.76
N SER A 19 11.37 4.68 -1.41
CA SER A 19 12.48 4.95 -2.34
C SER A 19 13.06 3.65 -2.93
N ARG A 20 12.97 3.52 -4.26
CA ARG A 20 13.40 2.32 -5.04
C ARG A 20 12.71 1.02 -4.59
N GLY A 21 11.48 1.11 -4.08
CA GLY A 21 10.74 -0.07 -3.61
C GLY A 21 11.24 -0.66 -2.28
N ARG A 22 12.19 -0.01 -1.60
CA ARG A 22 12.82 -0.57 -0.39
C ARG A 22 11.83 -0.82 0.74
N ASN A 23 10.74 -0.07 0.83
CA ASN A 23 9.78 -0.26 1.92
C ASN A 23 8.85 -1.45 1.63
N VAL A 24 8.29 -1.53 0.42
CA VAL A 24 7.46 -2.68 0.05
C VAL A 24 8.25 -3.99 0.08
N VAL A 25 9.53 -4.00 -0.33
CA VAL A 25 10.37 -5.21 -0.21
C VAL A 25 10.51 -5.66 1.24
N LYS A 26 10.69 -4.73 2.19
CA LYS A 26 10.74 -5.09 3.62
C LYS A 26 9.42 -5.64 4.14
N ILE A 27 8.29 -5.10 3.66
CA ILE A 27 6.96 -5.60 4.01
C ILE A 27 6.79 -7.03 3.45
N MET A 28 7.14 -7.25 2.19
CA MET A 28 7.15 -8.58 1.57
C MET A 28 7.99 -9.58 2.38
N ASP A 29 9.20 -9.21 2.79
CA ASP A 29 10.08 -10.07 3.58
C ASP A 29 9.53 -10.34 5.00
N MET A 30 8.94 -9.32 5.63
CA MET A 30 8.39 -9.41 6.98
C MET A 30 7.21 -10.38 7.05
N PHE A 31 6.29 -10.28 6.11
CA PHE A 31 5.08 -11.09 6.05
C PHE A 31 5.21 -12.31 5.14
N LYS A 32 6.35 -12.50 4.46
CA LYS A 32 6.58 -13.62 3.52
C LYS A 32 5.57 -13.69 2.37
N VAL A 33 5.20 -12.52 1.85
CA VAL A 33 4.22 -12.34 0.78
C VAL A 33 4.84 -11.69 -0.45
N PHE A 34 4.17 -11.82 -1.60
CA PHE A 34 4.44 -11.01 -2.78
C PHE A 34 3.36 -9.95 -2.93
N ILE A 35 3.74 -8.68 -3.07
CA ILE A 35 2.80 -7.56 -3.25
C ILE A 35 3.02 -6.94 -4.63
N ARG A 36 1.95 -6.74 -5.39
CA ARG A 36 1.97 -6.08 -6.69
C ARG A 36 1.09 -4.83 -6.64
N PHE A 37 1.72 -3.67 -6.73
CA PHE A 37 1.05 -2.41 -7.00
C PHE A 37 0.68 -2.29 -8.49
N PRO A 38 -0.36 -1.52 -8.83
CA PRO A 38 -0.77 -1.34 -10.21
C PRO A 38 0.29 -0.54 -10.99
N ARG A 39 0.44 -0.87 -12.26
CA ARG A 39 1.29 -0.13 -13.20
C ARG A 39 0.48 1.00 -13.83
N PRO A 40 1.12 2.04 -14.40
CA PRO A 40 0.41 3.10 -15.10
C PRO A 40 -0.48 2.65 -16.27
N SER A 41 -0.22 1.45 -16.80
CA SER A 41 -1.01 0.84 -17.88
C SER A 41 -2.20 0.00 -17.39
N ASP A 42 -2.26 -0.30 -16.09
CA ASP A 42 -3.33 -1.12 -15.53
C ASP A 42 -4.61 -0.25 -15.37
N PRO A 43 -5.81 -0.81 -15.56
CA PRO A 43 -7.06 -0.04 -15.64
C PRO A 43 -7.53 0.54 -14.30
N ASP A 44 -7.20 -0.15 -13.20
CA ASP A 44 -7.51 0.29 -11.85
C ASP A 44 -6.21 0.74 -11.16
N PRO A 45 -6.04 2.06 -10.92
CA PRO A 45 -4.85 2.59 -10.29
C PRO A 45 -4.78 2.30 -8.78
N ASP A 46 -5.85 1.82 -8.15
CA ASP A 46 -5.91 1.57 -6.71
C ASP A 46 -5.79 0.06 -6.38
N LEU A 47 -5.93 -0.82 -7.39
CA LEU A 47 -5.92 -2.28 -7.20
C LEU A 47 -4.52 -2.83 -6.85
N VAL A 48 -4.38 -3.31 -5.62
CA VAL A 48 -3.20 -4.03 -5.13
C VAL A 48 -3.51 -5.52 -5.05
N VAL A 49 -2.56 -6.34 -5.51
CA VAL A 49 -2.66 -7.81 -5.44
C VAL A 49 -1.60 -8.33 -4.48
N ILE A 50 -1.99 -9.23 -3.59
CA ILE A 50 -1.09 -9.88 -2.63
C ILE A 50 -1.21 -11.41 -2.73
N GLN A 51 -0.08 -12.11 -2.59
CA GLN A 51 0.00 -13.57 -2.74
C GLN A 51 0.93 -14.17 -1.68
N GLY A 52 0.52 -15.29 -1.07
CA GLY A 52 1.29 -15.94 0.00
C GLY A 52 0.58 -17.11 0.67
N ALA A 53 0.93 -17.41 1.92
CA ALA A 53 0.08 -18.19 2.81
C ALA A 53 -1.13 -17.33 3.23
N GLU A 54 -2.27 -17.95 3.54
CA GLU A 54 -3.52 -17.21 3.82
C GLU A 54 -3.36 -16.26 5.02
N ASP A 55 -2.89 -16.76 6.17
CA ASP A 55 -2.68 -15.95 7.36
C ASP A 55 -1.69 -14.79 7.10
N ASP A 56 -0.57 -15.08 6.45
CA ASP A 56 0.46 -14.10 6.07
C ASP A 56 -0.10 -12.99 5.15
N VAL A 57 -1.01 -13.36 4.23
CA VAL A 57 -1.67 -12.43 3.31
C VAL A 57 -2.64 -11.51 4.06
N LEU A 58 -3.46 -12.08 4.95
CA LEU A 58 -4.43 -11.32 5.73
C LEU A 58 -3.72 -10.31 6.66
N ASP A 59 -2.66 -10.75 7.35
CA ASP A 59 -1.86 -9.88 8.21
C ASP A 59 -1.17 -8.75 7.43
N ALA A 60 -0.62 -9.06 6.25
CA ALA A 60 0.01 -8.07 5.39
C ALA A 60 -0.99 -7.07 4.80
N LYS A 61 -2.20 -7.51 4.44
CA LYS A 61 -3.28 -6.65 3.98
C LYS A 61 -3.69 -5.66 5.07
N ASP A 62 -3.92 -6.14 6.28
CA ASP A 62 -4.26 -5.28 7.43
C ASP A 62 -3.15 -4.26 7.69
N HIS A 63 -1.88 -4.67 7.61
CA HIS A 63 -0.76 -3.75 7.72
C HIS A 63 -0.77 -2.64 6.65
N LEU A 64 -1.03 -2.99 5.39
CA LEU A 64 -1.08 -2.04 4.28
C LEU A 64 -2.25 -1.05 4.40
N LEU A 65 -3.43 -1.52 4.82
CA LEU A 65 -4.60 -0.66 5.07
C LEU A 65 -4.36 0.33 6.23
N ASN A 66 -3.66 -0.10 7.28
CA ASN A 66 -3.25 0.79 8.37
C ASN A 66 -2.28 1.90 7.89
N LEU A 67 -1.31 1.55 7.03
CA LEU A 67 -0.40 2.53 6.43
C LEU A 67 -1.13 3.52 5.52
N GLU A 68 -2.11 3.03 4.75
CA GLU A 68 -2.96 3.88 3.93
C GLU A 68 -3.67 4.94 4.78
N GLU A 69 -4.35 4.53 5.85
CA GLU A 69 -5.07 5.44 6.73
C GLU A 69 -4.13 6.50 7.33
N GLU A 70 -2.96 6.08 7.83
CA GLU A 70 -1.96 6.98 8.40
C GLU A 70 -1.48 8.01 7.36
N TYR A 71 -1.16 7.56 6.15
CA TYR A 71 -0.64 8.44 5.10
C TYR A 71 -1.69 9.37 4.53
N LEU A 72 -2.95 8.93 4.39
CA LEU A 72 -4.06 9.78 4.02
C LEU A 72 -4.31 10.86 5.08
N ARG A 73 -4.27 10.50 6.37
CA ARG A 73 -4.39 11.45 7.48
C ARG A 73 -3.31 12.53 7.41
N ILE A 74 -2.05 12.14 7.23
CA ILE A 74 -0.92 13.08 7.10
C ILE A 74 -1.08 13.97 5.86
N LYS A 75 -1.47 13.40 4.71
CA LYS A 75 -1.69 14.14 3.47
C LYS A 75 -2.78 15.19 3.64
N ASN A 76 -3.90 14.82 4.27
CA ASN A 76 -5.02 15.72 4.53
C ASN A 76 -4.64 16.85 5.49
N LEU A 77 -3.89 16.54 6.55
CA LEU A 77 -3.36 17.55 7.46
C LEU A 77 -2.43 18.53 6.74
N ASN A 78 -1.51 18.04 5.91
CA ASN A 78 -0.60 18.89 5.14
C ASN A 78 -1.36 19.80 4.17
N LYS A 79 -2.39 19.28 3.50
CA LYS A 79 -3.26 20.07 2.62
C LYS A 79 -3.96 21.19 3.39
N PHE A 80 -4.47 20.89 4.59
CA PHE A 80 -5.10 21.87 5.47
C PHE A 80 -4.11 22.97 5.89
N LEU A 81 -2.91 22.59 6.35
CA LEU A 81 -1.87 23.54 6.76
C LEU A 81 -1.39 24.46 5.63
N ILE A 82 -1.35 23.95 4.39
CA ILE A 82 -1.02 24.76 3.20
C ILE A 82 -2.11 25.80 2.94
N ASN A 83 -3.39 25.43 3.07
CA ASN A 83 -4.52 26.34 2.81
C ASN A 83 -4.70 27.43 3.89
N LEU A 84 -4.03 27.30 5.03
CA LEU A 84 -4.04 28.31 6.10
C LEU A 84 -2.94 29.38 5.97
N LYS A 85 -1.99 29.19 5.05
CA LYS A 85 -0.90 30.15 4.76
C LYS A 85 -1.25 30.99 3.54
#